data_AF-A0A931QGC6-F1
#
_entry.id   AF-A0A931QGC6-F1
#
_cell.length_a   1.000
_cell.length_b   1.000
_cell.length_c   1.000
_cell.angle_alpha   90.00
_cell.angle_beta   90.00
_cell.angle_gamma   90.00
#
_symmetry.space_group_name_H-M   'P 1'
#
loop_
_entity.id
_entity.type
_entity.pdbx_description
1 polymer ?
#
loop_
_entity_poly.entity_id
_entity_poly.type
_entity_poly.pdbx_seq_one_letter_code
_entity_poly.pdbx_strand_id
1 'polypeptide(L)'
;MQKFDGVIEAVRYKGGKIDVVRAYERRGATFSDRVVLDRKTLLERLAKGKRFVTGQRREFWASTFEIGKQVKAAGKEAKQFVATRADADHDELEGVPAF
;
A
#
# COMPACT_ATOMS: atom_id res chain seq x y z
N MET A 1 2.56 -4.68 19.15
CA MET A 1 3.19 -3.57 18.38
C MET A 1 2.94 -3.80 16.90
N GLN A 2 2.17 -2.93 16.24
CA GLN A 2 1.87 -3.08 14.81
C GLN A 2 3.14 -2.90 13.97
N LYS A 3 3.49 -3.93 13.18
CA LYS A 3 4.75 -4.10 12.46
C LYS A 3 4.66 -3.63 11.00
N PHE A 4 4.19 -2.42 10.73
CA PHE A 4 4.13 -1.88 9.36
C PHE A 4 4.47 -0.40 9.32
N ASP A 5 5.03 0.02 8.19
CA ASP A 5 5.56 1.36 7.94
C ASP A 5 4.54 2.25 7.19
N GLY A 6 3.50 1.66 6.59
CA GLY A 6 2.41 2.43 6.00
C GLY A 6 1.14 1.64 5.74
N VAL A 7 0.03 2.36 5.58
CA VAL A 7 -1.31 1.83 5.29
C VAL A 7 -1.79 2.43 3.97
N ILE A 8 -2.20 1.60 3.02
CA ILE A 8 -2.83 2.02 1.76
C ILE A 8 -4.35 1.94 1.92
N GLU A 9 -5.02 3.08 1.77
CA GLU A 9 -6.47 3.19 1.92
C GLU A 9 -7.25 3.12 0.62
N ALA A 10 -6.64 3.54 -0.49
CA ALA A 10 -7.29 3.57 -1.79
C ALA A 10 -6.24 3.51 -2.90
N VAL A 11 -6.66 3.04 -4.07
CA VAL A 11 -5.79 2.85 -5.23
C VAL A 11 -6.43 3.42 -6.47
N ARG A 12 -5.63 3.98 -7.37
CA ARG A 12 -6.07 4.33 -8.72
C ARG A 12 -5.28 3.50 -9.71
N TYR A 13 -5.99 2.89 -10.65
CA TYR A 13 -5.40 2.10 -11.72
C TYR A 13 -5.46 2.84 -13.06
N LYS A 14 -4.45 2.65 -13.89
CA LYS A 14 -4.40 3.13 -15.27
C LYS A 14 -3.79 2.04 -16.16
N GLY A 15 -4.56 1.52 -17.10
CA GLY A 15 -4.11 0.45 -18.00
C GLY A 15 -3.70 -0.84 -17.26
N GLY A 16 -4.44 -1.22 -16.21
CA GLY A 16 -4.19 -2.45 -15.44
C GLY A 16 -2.97 -2.38 -14.49
N LYS A 17 -2.34 -1.21 -14.36
CA LYS A 17 -1.27 -0.94 -13.39
C LYS A 17 -1.72 0.09 -12.39
N ILE A 18 -1.13 0.06 -11.19
CA ILE A 18 -1.28 1.16 -10.24
C ILE A 18 -0.71 2.42 -10.89
N ASP A 19 -1.52 3.47 -10.92
CA ASP A 19 -1.07 4.82 -11.22
C ASP A 19 -0.56 5.45 -9.92
N VAL A 20 -1.46 5.53 -8.93
CA VAL A 20 -1.16 6.06 -7.59
C VAL A 20 -1.93 5.31 -6.50
N VAL A 21 -1.42 5.36 -5.27
CA VAL A 21 -2.15 4.96 -4.06
C VAL A 21 -2.27 6.13 -3.10
N ARG A 22 -3.37 6.16 -2.36
CA ARG A 22 -3.52 6.99 -1.15
C ARG A 22 -3.05 6.18 0.03
N ALA A 23 -2.12 6.71 0.80
CA ALA A 23 -1.51 6.01 1.92
C ALA A 23 -1.27 6.92 3.13
N TYR A 24 -0.98 6.30 4.26
CA TYR A 24 -0.48 6.95 5.47
C TYR A 24 0.85 6.31 5.84
N GLU A 25 1.88 7.10 6.13
CA GLU A 25 3.20 6.60 6.52
C GLU A 25 3.41 6.76 8.02
N ARG A 26 3.98 5.73 8.66
CA ARG A 26 4.28 5.75 10.09
C ARG A 26 5.42 6.73 10.37
N ARG A 27 5.23 7.58 11.38
CA ARG A 27 6.23 8.51 11.93
C ARG A 27 6.33 8.30 13.45
N GLY A 28 7.20 7.38 13.86
CA GLY A 28 7.29 6.96 15.27
C GLY A 28 5.99 6.28 15.74
N ALA A 29 5.35 6.86 16.76
CA ALA A 29 4.10 6.36 17.32
C ALA A 29 2.86 6.76 16.50
N THR A 30 2.96 7.76 15.62
CA THR A 30 1.83 8.30 14.85
C THR A 30 1.95 7.96 13.37
N PHE A 31 0.96 8.40 12.59
CA PHE A 31 0.98 8.34 11.13
C PHE A 31 0.92 9.75 10.56
N SER A 32 1.47 9.92 9.37
CA SER A 32 1.32 11.14 8.58
C SER A 32 -0.14 11.40 8.26
N ASP A 33 -0.40 12.59 7.70
CA ASP A 33 -1.57 12.82 6.87
C ASP A 33 -1.57 11.90 5.64
N ARG A 34 -2.66 11.95 4.88
CA ARG A 34 -2.77 11.19 3.65
C ARG A 34 -1.75 11.67 2.62
N VAL A 35 -0.92 10.76 2.14
CA VAL A 35 0.03 10.99 1.05
C VAL A 35 -0.44 10.24 -0.21
N VAL A 36 -0.04 10.75 -1.36
CA VAL A 36 -0.23 10.09 -2.65
C VAL A 36 1.11 9.55 -3.12
N LEU A 37 1.19 8.26 -3.39
CA LEU A 37 2.41 7.60 -3.84
C LEU A 37 2.18 7.06 -5.24
N ASP A 38 3.03 7.44 -6.19
CA ASP A 38 3.05 6.75 -7.48
C ASP A 38 3.57 5.32 -7.32
N ARG A 39 3.32 4.50 -8.34
CA ARG A 39 3.77 3.10 -8.38
C ARG A 39 5.28 2.94 -8.19
N LYS A 40 6.07 3.80 -8.82
CA LYS A 40 7.55 3.73 -8.77
C LYS A 40 8.04 3.92 -7.34
N THR A 41 7.57 4.97 -6.68
CA THR A 41 7.91 5.30 -5.29
C THR A 41 7.44 4.21 -4.33
N LEU A 42 6.25 3.63 -4.55
CA LEU A 42 5.78 2.51 -3.74
C LEU A 42 6.69 1.28 -3.88
N LEU A 43 7.08 0.91 -5.11
CA LEU A 43 8.03 -0.18 -5.34
C LEU A 43 9.39 0.07 -4.71
N GLU A 44 9.94 1.28 -4.85
CA GLU A 44 11.20 1.66 -4.21
C GLU A 44 11.14 1.53 -2.68
N ARG A 45 10.02 1.91 -2.05
CA ARG A 45 9.81 1.73 -0.62
C ARG A 45 9.79 0.25 -0.24
N LEU A 46 9.03 -0.57 -0.97
CA LEU A 46 8.94 -2.02 -0.74
C LEU A 46 10.32 -2.69 -0.90
N ALA A 47 11.07 -2.33 -1.93
CA ALA A 47 12.43 -2.82 -2.18
C ALA A 47 13.41 -2.44 -1.06
N LYS A 48 13.24 -1.27 -0.43
CA LYS A 48 13.98 -0.83 0.76
C LYS A 48 13.50 -1.50 2.06
N GLY A 49 12.63 -2.51 1.97
CA GLY A 49 12.13 -3.26 3.12
C GLY A 49 11.02 -2.58 3.92
N LYS A 50 10.47 -1.45 3.43
CA LYS A 50 9.30 -0.83 4.08
C LYS A 50 8.09 -1.75 3.92
N ARG A 51 7.36 -1.95 5.01
CA ARG A 51 6.19 -2.84 5.04
C ARG A 51 4.92 -2.02 4.91
N PHE A 52 4.24 -2.18 3.78
CA PHE A 52 2.91 -1.60 3.58
C PHE A 52 1.83 -2.67 3.76
N VAL A 53 0.69 -2.23 4.29
CA VAL A 53 -0.53 -3.03 4.40
C VAL A 53 -1.68 -2.26 3.76
N THR A 54 -2.73 -2.95 3.33
CA THR A 54 -4.00 -2.31 3.00
C THR A 54 -4.78 -2.01 4.28
N GLY A 55 -5.71 -1.07 4.25
CA GLY A 55 -6.55 -0.79 5.42
C GLY A 55 -7.32 0.52 5.35
N GLN A 56 -8.24 0.72 6.29
CA GLN A 56 -9.05 1.94 6.40
C GLN A 56 -8.80 2.61 7.75
N ARG A 57 -8.77 3.94 7.78
CA ARG A 57 -8.72 4.66 9.06
C ARG A 57 -10.07 4.53 9.76
N ARG A 58 -10.07 4.20 11.04
CA ARG A 58 -11.29 4.22 11.85
C ARG A 58 -11.65 5.66 12.14
N GLU A 59 -12.80 6.08 11.62
CA GLU A 59 -13.29 7.45 11.77
C GLU A 59 -13.34 7.83 13.26
N PHE A 60 -12.87 9.02 13.61
CA PHE A 60 -12.76 9.54 14.98
C PHE A 60 -11.76 8.85 15.92
N TRP A 61 -10.99 7.85 15.46
CA TRP A 61 -10.02 7.11 16.30
C TRP A 61 -8.56 7.47 16.00
N ALA A 62 -8.29 8.72 15.64
CA ALA A 62 -6.96 9.26 15.35
C ALA A 62 -6.15 8.33 14.43
N SER A 63 -5.00 7.80 14.88
CA SER A 63 -4.09 6.92 14.12
C SER A 63 -4.49 5.43 14.16
N THR A 64 -5.76 5.13 14.39
CA THR A 64 -6.25 3.74 14.42
C THR A 64 -6.75 3.34 13.05
N PHE A 65 -6.35 2.15 12.61
CA PHE A 65 -6.71 1.60 11.31
C PHE A 65 -7.25 0.18 11.46
N GLU A 66 -8.23 -0.16 10.63
CA GLU A 66 -8.57 -1.53 10.31
C GLU A 66 -7.60 -2.02 9.24
N ILE A 67 -6.83 -3.06 9.57
CA ILE A 67 -5.72 -3.53 8.75
C ILE A 67 -6.15 -4.72 7.90
N GLY A 68 -5.87 -4.64 6.61
CA GLY A 68 -6.04 -5.70 5.64
C GLY A 68 -4.74 -6.46 5.35
N LYS A 69 -4.54 -6.83 4.08
CA LYS A 69 -3.45 -7.68 3.62
C LYS A 69 -2.14 -6.90 3.46
N GLN A 70 -1.01 -7.60 3.62
CA GLN A 70 0.30 -7.03 3.35
C GLN A 70 0.50 -6.82 1.84
N VAL A 71 1.02 -5.66 1.48
CA VAL A 71 1.39 -5.32 0.10
C VAL A 71 2.81 -5.79 -0.17
N LYS A 72 3.01 -6.42 -1.32
CA LYS A 72 4.25 -7.04 -1.75
C LYS A 72 4.59 -6.61 -3.16
N ALA A 73 5.88 -6.60 -3.45
CA ALA A 73 6.34 -6.61 -4.82
C ALA A 73 6.41 -8.08 -5.29
N ALA A 74 5.50 -8.49 -6.15
CA ALA A 74 5.43 -9.84 -6.74
C ALA A 74 6.18 -9.89 -8.09
N GLY A 75 6.56 -11.09 -8.54
CA GLY A 75 7.29 -11.28 -9.79
C GLY A 75 8.80 -11.04 -9.70
N LYS A 76 9.48 -11.09 -10.86
CA LYS A 76 10.93 -10.84 -11.01
C LYS A 76 11.15 -9.41 -11.53
N GLU A 77 12.32 -8.82 -11.33
CA GLU A 77 12.61 -7.39 -11.65
C GLU A 77 12.00 -6.86 -12.96
N ALA A 78 12.12 -7.61 -14.07
CA ALA A 78 11.59 -7.19 -15.38
C ALA A 78 10.06 -7.20 -15.49
N LYS A 79 9.35 -7.93 -14.62
CA LYS A 79 7.88 -8.04 -14.55
C LYS A 79 7.43 -7.97 -13.08
N GLN A 80 7.84 -6.91 -12.40
CA GLN A 80 7.46 -6.70 -11.01
C GLN A 80 6.05 -6.12 -10.92
N PHE A 81 5.21 -6.69 -10.06
CA PHE A 81 3.85 -6.25 -9.77
C PHE A 81 3.72 -5.78 -8.33
N VAL A 82 2.82 -4.84 -8.06
CA VAL A 82 2.45 -4.45 -6.70
C VAL A 82 1.14 -5.15 -6.35
N ALA A 83 1.19 -6.12 -5.45
CA ALA A 83 0.02 -6.92 -5.13
C ALA A 83 -0.06 -7.33 -3.66
N THR A 84 -1.27 -7.71 -3.26
CA THR A 84 -1.52 -8.37 -1.96
C THR A 84 -1.37 -9.89 -2.03
N ARG A 85 -1.43 -10.45 -3.24
CA ARG A 85 -1.17 -11.86 -3.56
C ARG A 85 0.27 -12.10 -4.00
N ALA A 86 0.80 -13.29 -3.72
CA ALA A 86 2.16 -13.67 -4.12
C ALA A 86 2.24 -14.15 -5.58
N ASP A 87 1.15 -14.71 -6.10
CA ASP A 87 0.99 -15.28 -7.44
C ASP A 87 0.36 -14.29 -8.44
N ALA A 88 0.38 -13.00 -8.11
CA ALA A 88 -0.21 -11.97 -8.96
C ALA A 88 0.54 -11.83 -10.30
N ASP A 89 -0.22 -11.68 -11.38
CA ASP A 89 0.23 -11.46 -12.76
C ASP A 89 -0.04 -10.02 -13.26
N HIS A 90 -0.63 -9.18 -12.40
CA HIS A 90 -0.84 -7.75 -12.59
C HIS A 90 -0.84 -7.03 -11.23
N ASP A 91 -0.92 -5.70 -11.23
CA ASP A 91 -1.02 -4.99 -9.95
C ASP A 91 -2.44 -5.13 -9.37
N GLU A 92 -2.55 -5.61 -8.14
CA GLU A 92 -3.85 -5.89 -7.50
C GLU A 92 -3.79 -5.76 -5.97
N LEU A 93 -4.59 -4.85 -5.42
CA LEU A 93 -4.74 -4.67 -3.98
C LEU A 93 -6.13 -5.13 -3.54
N GLU A 94 -6.23 -6.36 -3.05
CA GLU A 94 -7.50 -6.98 -2.65
C GLU A 94 -8.19 -6.17 -1.55
N GLY A 95 -9.49 -5.89 -1.76
CA GLY A 95 -10.32 -5.16 -0.80
C GLY A 95 -9.99 -3.67 -0.66
N VAL A 96 -9.18 -3.10 -1.55
CA VAL A 96 -8.85 -1.68 -1.55
C VAL A 96 -9.77 -0.92 -2.51
N PRO A 97 -10.51 0.10 -2.03
CA PRO A 97 -11.34 0.93 -2.88
C PRO A 97 -10.56 1.61 -4.01
N ALA A 98 -11.16 1.59 -5.21
CA ALA A 98 -10.69 2.39 -6.34
C ALA A 98 -11.19 3.84 -6.26
N PHE A 99 -10.44 4.81 -6.80
CA PHE A 99 -10.84 6.22 -6.88
C PHE A 99 -10.36 6.92 -8.16
#